data_AF-A0A5E6NG95-F1
#
_entry.id   AF-A0A5E6NG95-F1
#
_cell.length_a   1.000
_cell.length_b   1.000
_cell.length_c   1.000
_cell.angle_alpha   90.00
_cell.angle_beta   90.00
_cell.angle_gamma   90.00
#
_symmetry.space_group_name_H-M   'P 1'
#
loop_
_entity.id
_entity.type
_entity.pdbx_description
1 polymer ?
#
loop_
_entity_poly.entity_id
_entity_poly.type
_entity_poly.pdbx_seq_one_letter_code
_entity_poly.pdbx_strand_id
1 'polypeptide(L)'
;MLKICKAHNTPVVTRGAGTGLSGGAMPLEESVVLGLSKLNKIKSIDEKRCLAVLEPGVRNIAISEAVAEFGLYYAPDPSSQIACTIGGNVAENSGGVHCLKYGLTVHNVEAVKMLTIDGEELILSRQDEGLGLFGVDEWLRRFAGYCD
;
A
#
# COMPACT_ATOMS: atom_id res chain seq x y z
N MET A 1 12.52 -16.58 -2.26
CA MET A 1 12.00 -16.31 -3.61
C MET A 1 12.82 -15.23 -4.30
N LEU A 2 12.83 -13.96 -3.85
CA LEU A 2 13.56 -12.86 -4.52
C LEU A 2 15.05 -13.19 -4.80
N LYS A 3 15.75 -13.76 -3.82
CA LYS A 3 17.14 -14.23 -4.00
C LYS A 3 17.31 -15.29 -5.10
N ILE A 4 16.31 -16.14 -5.33
CA ILE A 4 16.31 -17.14 -6.42
C ILE A 4 16.15 -16.40 -7.75
N CYS A 5 15.15 -15.53 -7.87
CA CYS A 5 14.96 -14.72 -9.08
C CYS A 5 16.22 -13.89 -9.41
N LYS A 6 16.85 -13.27 -8.41
CA LYS A 6 18.14 -12.57 -8.58
C LYS A 6 19.24 -13.50 -9.09
N ALA A 7 19.41 -14.68 -8.49
CA ALA A 7 20.43 -15.65 -8.91
C ALA A 7 20.25 -16.16 -10.35
N HIS A 8 19.01 -16.20 -10.84
CA HIS A 8 18.66 -16.62 -12.20
C HIS A 8 18.43 -15.45 -13.17
N ASN A 9 18.67 -14.20 -12.76
CA ASN A 9 18.35 -12.99 -13.53
C ASN A 9 16.89 -12.97 -14.05
N THR A 10 15.96 -13.54 -13.28
CA THR A 10 14.54 -13.62 -13.63
C THR A 10 13.83 -12.35 -13.16
N PRO A 11 13.18 -11.58 -14.05
CA PRO A 11 12.41 -10.41 -13.65
C PRO A 11 11.26 -10.78 -12.71
N VAL A 12 10.93 -9.87 -11.79
CA VAL A 12 9.81 -10.03 -10.87
C VAL A 12 8.83 -8.88 -11.05
N VAL A 13 7.56 -9.19 -11.30
CA VAL A 13 6.48 -8.21 -11.37
C VAL A 13 5.54 -8.44 -10.19
N THR A 14 5.45 -7.47 -9.29
CA THR A 14 4.48 -7.52 -8.18
C THR A 14 3.07 -7.25 -8.66
N ARG A 15 2.09 -7.99 -8.15
CA ARG A 15 0.69 -7.82 -8.52
C ARG A 15 -0.23 -7.89 -7.30
N GLY A 16 -0.94 -6.79 -7.06
CA GLY A 16 -2.10 -6.74 -6.18
C GLY A 16 -3.36 -7.26 -6.89
N ALA A 17 -4.44 -6.47 -6.87
CA ALA A 17 -5.67 -6.80 -7.61
C ALA A 17 -5.56 -6.61 -9.13
N GLY A 18 -4.58 -5.83 -9.61
CA GLY A 18 -4.39 -5.59 -11.05
C GLY A 18 -5.43 -4.64 -11.67
N THR A 19 -5.94 -3.69 -10.89
CA THR A 19 -6.92 -2.67 -11.33
C THR A 19 -6.27 -1.41 -11.93
N GLY A 20 -4.94 -1.32 -11.93
CA GLY A 20 -4.20 -0.19 -12.49
C GLY A 20 -4.28 -0.15 -14.01
N LEU A 21 -4.30 1.06 -14.58
CA LEU A 21 -4.41 1.31 -16.03
C LEU A 21 -3.08 1.75 -16.67
N SER A 22 -2.03 1.91 -15.86
CA SER A 22 -0.67 2.28 -16.27
C SER A 22 0.10 1.15 -16.98
N GLY A 23 -0.36 -0.09 -16.80
CA GLY A 23 0.41 -1.28 -17.18
C GLY A 23 1.47 -1.70 -16.17
N GLY A 24 1.60 -1.04 -15.01
CA GLY A 24 2.64 -1.32 -14.01
C GLY A 24 2.65 -2.75 -13.43
N ALA A 25 1.51 -3.45 -13.49
CA ALA A 25 1.37 -4.85 -13.07
C ALA A 25 1.27 -5.83 -14.25
N MET A 26 1.61 -5.40 -15.48
CA MET A 26 1.67 -6.26 -16.66
C MET A 26 2.89 -7.17 -16.59
N PRO A 27 2.74 -8.50 -16.71
CA PRO A 27 3.88 -9.40 -16.72
C PRO A 27 4.83 -9.08 -17.87
N LEU A 28 6.14 -9.11 -17.58
CA LEU A 28 7.18 -9.09 -18.60
C LEU A 28 7.41 -10.50 -19.13
N GLU A 29 8.03 -10.62 -20.31
CA GLU A 29 8.49 -11.89 -20.85
C GLU A 29 9.41 -12.61 -19.84
N GLU A 30 9.22 -13.92 -19.67
CA GLU A 30 9.98 -14.77 -18.73
C GLU A 30 9.99 -14.29 -17.26
N SER A 31 9.06 -13.43 -16.86
CA SER A 31 8.98 -12.92 -15.49
C SER A 31 8.19 -13.82 -14.53
N VAL A 32 8.51 -13.71 -13.25
CA VAL A 32 7.70 -14.23 -12.16
C VAL A 32 6.71 -13.16 -11.71
N VAL A 33 5.42 -13.47 -11.74
CA VAL A 33 4.39 -12.62 -11.12
C VAL A 33 4.29 -12.94 -9.63
N LEU A 34 4.70 -12.00 -8.80
CA LEU A 34 4.55 -12.08 -7.34
C LEU A 34 3.18 -11.55 -6.93
N GLY A 35 2.22 -12.46 -6.72
CA GLY A 35 0.89 -12.12 -6.21
C GLY A 35 0.91 -11.80 -4.70
N LEU A 36 0.38 -10.63 -4.33
CA LEU A 36 0.34 -10.15 -2.94
C LEU A 36 -1.03 -10.35 -2.26
N SER A 37 -2.01 -10.93 -2.96
CA SER A 37 -3.40 -11.04 -2.50
C SER A 37 -3.59 -11.86 -1.21
N LYS A 38 -2.63 -12.73 -0.85
CA LYS A 38 -2.65 -13.51 0.39
C LYS A 38 -2.08 -12.75 1.60
N LEU A 39 -1.40 -11.64 1.37
CA LEU A 39 -0.90 -10.74 2.42
C LEU A 39 -1.97 -9.67 2.69
N ASN A 40 -3.11 -10.08 3.24
CA ASN A 40 -4.32 -9.25 3.29
C ASN A 40 -4.83 -8.97 4.71
N LYS A 41 -3.97 -9.05 5.72
CA LYS A 41 -4.34 -8.79 7.11
C LYS A 41 -4.23 -7.32 7.47
N ILE A 42 -5.24 -6.85 8.20
CA ILE A 42 -5.14 -5.67 9.06
C ILE A 42 -4.46 -6.15 10.35
N LYS A 43 -3.24 -5.68 10.62
CA LYS A 43 -2.38 -6.14 11.71
C LYS A 43 -2.73 -5.47 13.03
N SER A 44 -3.03 -4.17 12.99
CA SER A 44 -3.46 -3.38 14.15
C SER A 44 -4.16 -2.09 13.72
N ILE A 45 -5.03 -1.57 14.57
CA ILE A 45 -5.68 -0.26 14.45
C ILE A 45 -5.47 0.47 15.79
N ASP A 46 -5.08 1.73 15.73
CA ASP A 46 -5.02 2.70 16.83
C ASP A 46 -5.98 3.84 16.45
N GLU A 47 -7.21 3.75 16.94
CA GLU A 47 -8.28 4.69 16.63
C GLU A 47 -7.96 6.10 17.12
N LYS A 48 -7.27 6.24 18.25
CA LYS A 48 -6.96 7.54 18.87
C LYS A 48 -5.90 8.31 18.11
N ARG A 49 -4.88 7.60 17.63
CA ARG A 49 -3.85 8.20 16.76
C ARG A 49 -4.31 8.26 15.32
N CYS A 50 -5.51 7.76 15.04
CA CYS A 50 -6.02 7.62 13.70
C CYS A 50 -4.98 6.83 12.84
N LEU A 51 -4.40 5.72 13.34
CA LEU A 51 -3.35 4.92 12.67
C LEU A 51 -3.71 3.44 12.45
N ALA A 52 -3.27 2.83 11.34
CA ALA A 52 -3.37 1.37 11.17
C ALA A 52 -2.14 0.72 10.52
N VAL A 53 -1.87 -0.53 10.90
CA VAL A 53 -0.86 -1.41 10.32
C VAL A 53 -1.49 -2.48 9.45
N LEU A 54 -1.03 -2.57 8.20
CA LEU A 54 -1.69 -3.31 7.13
C LEU A 54 -0.67 -4.07 6.29
N GLU A 55 -1.05 -5.27 5.86
CA GLU A 55 -0.37 -5.98 4.78
C GLU A 55 -0.79 -5.42 3.40
N PRO A 56 0.04 -5.54 2.35
CA PRO A 56 -0.16 -4.84 1.06
C PRO A 56 -1.36 -5.34 0.24
N GLY A 57 -1.81 -6.56 0.46
CA GLY A 57 -2.97 -7.17 -0.18
C GLY A 57 -4.31 -6.78 0.44
N VAL A 58 -4.34 -5.98 1.52
CA VAL A 58 -5.58 -5.43 2.07
C VAL A 58 -6.28 -4.61 0.99
N ARG A 59 -7.59 -4.83 0.80
CA ARG A 59 -8.41 -4.01 -0.11
C ARG A 59 -8.58 -2.61 0.46
N ASN A 60 -8.61 -1.59 -0.38
CA ASN A 60 -8.76 -0.21 0.06
C ASN A 60 -10.02 -0.01 0.93
N ILE A 61 -11.19 -0.42 0.42
CA ILE A 61 -12.46 -0.23 1.13
C ILE A 61 -12.51 -0.97 2.48
N ALA A 62 -11.79 -2.10 2.59
CA ALA A 62 -11.78 -2.92 3.82
C ALA A 62 -11.20 -2.18 5.02
N ILE A 63 -10.38 -1.16 4.77
CA ILE A 63 -9.89 -0.29 5.83
C ILE A 63 -11.05 0.53 6.42
N SER A 64 -11.80 1.23 5.58
CA SER A 64 -12.94 2.05 6.02
C SER A 64 -14.03 1.20 6.65
N GLU A 65 -14.27 0.00 6.13
CA GLU A 65 -15.16 -0.99 6.76
C GLU A 65 -14.71 -1.34 8.19
N ALA A 66 -13.40 -1.56 8.40
CA ALA A 66 -12.85 -1.96 9.68
C ALA A 66 -12.81 -0.85 10.74
N VAL A 67 -12.86 0.43 10.34
CA VAL A 67 -12.84 1.56 11.28
C VAL A 67 -14.17 2.34 11.35
N ALA A 68 -15.20 1.87 10.64
CA ALA A 68 -16.49 2.53 10.57
C ALA A 68 -17.16 2.70 11.95
N GLU A 69 -16.98 1.73 12.85
CA GLU A 69 -17.54 1.80 14.22
C GLU A 69 -16.95 2.95 15.05
N PHE A 70 -15.76 3.43 14.70
CA PHE A 70 -15.10 4.56 15.34
C PHE A 70 -15.44 5.90 14.67
N GLY A 71 -16.32 5.92 13.67
CA GLY A 71 -16.62 7.12 12.88
C GLY A 71 -15.46 7.57 11.99
N LEU A 72 -14.48 6.70 11.75
CA LEU A 72 -13.30 6.96 10.93
C LEU A 72 -13.45 6.33 9.54
N TYR A 73 -12.63 6.79 8.59
CA TYR A 73 -12.46 6.14 7.29
C TYR A 73 -11.06 6.39 6.72
N TYR A 74 -10.65 5.56 5.77
CA TYR A 74 -9.43 5.77 5.01
C TYR A 74 -9.70 6.73 3.84
N ALA A 75 -8.97 7.85 3.81
CA ALA A 75 -9.33 8.99 2.98
C ALA A 75 -9.11 8.78 1.47
N PRO A 76 -7.98 8.20 1.02
CA PRO A 76 -7.76 7.90 -0.40
C PRO A 76 -8.76 6.89 -0.93
N ASP A 77 -9.57 7.33 -1.88
CA ASP A 77 -10.75 6.64 -2.37
C ASP A 77 -10.77 6.44 -3.90
N PRO A 78 -9.78 5.72 -4.49
CA PRO A 78 -9.77 5.47 -5.92
C PRO A 78 -11.10 4.86 -6.41
N SER A 79 -11.47 5.11 -7.66
CA SER A 79 -12.71 4.54 -8.24
C SER A 79 -12.76 3.01 -8.13
N SER A 80 -11.59 2.36 -8.08
CA SER A 80 -11.44 0.92 -7.90
C SER A 80 -11.38 0.46 -6.44
N GLN A 81 -11.69 1.31 -5.44
CA GLN A 81 -11.52 1.03 -3.99
C GLN A 81 -12.12 -0.30 -3.48
N ILE A 82 -13.18 -0.79 -4.14
CA ILE A 82 -13.81 -2.09 -3.83
C ILE A 82 -12.88 -3.27 -4.14
N ALA A 83 -11.96 -3.08 -5.09
CA ALA A 83 -11.05 -4.10 -5.61
C ALA A 83 -9.57 -3.79 -5.39
N CYS A 84 -9.12 -2.54 -5.52
CA CYS A 84 -7.70 -2.19 -5.44
C CYS A 84 -7.12 -2.48 -4.06
N THR A 85 -5.85 -2.88 -4.04
CA THR A 85 -5.13 -3.23 -2.82
C THR A 85 -4.20 -2.11 -2.39
N ILE A 86 -3.88 -2.08 -1.11
CA ILE A 86 -3.07 -1.01 -0.51
C ILE A 86 -1.66 -0.91 -1.08
N GLY A 87 -0.99 -2.03 -1.32
CA GLY A 87 0.32 -2.04 -1.99
C GLY A 87 0.26 -1.43 -3.39
N GLY A 88 -0.80 -1.70 -4.15
CA GLY A 88 -1.01 -1.10 -5.47
C GLY A 88 -1.28 0.40 -5.39
N ASN A 89 -2.09 0.82 -4.42
CA ASN A 89 -2.38 2.24 -4.22
C ASN A 89 -1.11 3.05 -3.89
N VAL A 90 -0.17 2.48 -3.14
CA VAL A 90 1.10 3.17 -2.89
C VAL A 90 2.00 3.17 -4.12
N ALA A 91 2.14 2.03 -4.80
CA ALA A 91 2.96 1.92 -6.01
C ALA A 91 2.54 2.94 -7.09
N GLU A 92 1.24 3.22 -7.19
CA GLU A 92 0.66 4.15 -8.18
C GLU A 92 0.34 5.53 -7.60
N ASN A 93 0.67 5.79 -6.33
CA ASN A 93 0.27 7.00 -5.58
C ASN A 93 -1.21 7.39 -5.82
N SER A 94 -2.11 6.42 -5.68
CA SER A 94 -3.50 6.55 -6.09
C SER A 94 -4.25 7.65 -5.33
N GLY A 95 -5.23 8.25 -6.00
CA GLY A 95 -6.17 9.20 -5.41
C GLY A 95 -7.60 8.90 -5.83
N GLY A 96 -8.54 9.70 -5.34
CA GLY A 96 -9.96 9.64 -5.68
C GLY A 96 -10.62 11.01 -5.56
N VAL A 97 -11.94 11.05 -5.44
CA VAL A 97 -12.68 12.32 -5.45
C VAL A 97 -12.37 13.18 -4.23
N HIS A 98 -11.95 12.58 -3.11
CA HIS A 98 -11.61 13.30 -1.89
C HIS A 98 -10.16 13.82 -1.86
N CYS A 99 -9.37 13.60 -2.91
CA CYS A 99 -7.95 13.98 -2.92
C CYS A 99 -7.73 15.50 -2.77
N LEU A 100 -8.68 16.33 -3.17
CA LEU A 100 -8.60 17.78 -2.97
C LEU A 100 -8.58 18.15 -1.48
N LYS A 101 -9.28 17.38 -0.64
CA LYS A 101 -9.38 17.64 0.80
C LYS A 101 -8.32 16.90 1.61
N TYR A 102 -7.99 15.67 1.23
CA TYR A 102 -7.14 14.77 2.04
C TYR A 102 -5.85 14.31 1.34
N GLY A 103 -5.59 14.79 0.14
CA GLY A 103 -4.42 14.42 -0.66
C GLY A 103 -4.50 13.02 -1.27
N LEU A 104 -3.42 12.67 -1.96
CA LEU A 104 -3.20 11.34 -2.54
C LEU A 104 -2.72 10.32 -1.48
N THR A 105 -2.57 9.06 -1.90
CA THR A 105 -2.09 7.97 -1.05
C THR A 105 -0.81 8.32 -0.29
N VAL A 106 0.18 8.96 -0.93
CA VAL A 106 1.44 9.34 -0.26
C VAL A 106 1.25 10.24 0.97
N HIS A 107 0.22 11.10 0.98
CA HIS A 107 -0.05 12.01 2.10
C HIS A 107 -0.66 11.30 3.32
N ASN A 108 -1.17 10.08 3.12
CA ASN A 108 -1.88 9.26 4.10
C ASN A 108 -1.05 8.04 4.55
N VAL A 109 0.25 8.00 4.20
CA VAL A 109 1.21 6.99 4.62
C VAL A 109 2.23 7.62 5.57
N GLU A 110 2.47 6.96 6.71
CA GLU A 110 3.43 7.38 7.74
C GLU A 110 4.73 6.57 7.71
N ALA A 111 4.66 5.30 7.29
CA ALA A 111 5.82 4.43 7.15
C ALA A 111 5.54 3.29 6.18
N VAL A 112 6.62 2.70 5.68
CA VAL A 112 6.62 1.54 4.81
C VAL A 112 7.75 0.60 5.11
N LYS A 113 7.50 -0.70 5.03
CA LYS A 113 8.52 -1.74 4.99
C LYS A 113 8.54 -2.48 3.66
N MET A 114 9.63 -2.39 2.90
CA MET A 114 9.83 -3.06 1.60
C MET A 114 10.92 -4.11 1.63
N LEU A 115 10.89 -5.03 0.66
CA LEU A 115 12.02 -5.88 0.32
C LEU A 115 12.63 -5.46 -1.02
N THR A 116 13.94 -5.30 -1.06
CA THR A 116 14.68 -5.10 -2.31
C THR A 116 14.83 -6.43 -3.08
N ILE A 117 15.26 -6.37 -4.33
CA ILE A 117 15.58 -7.57 -5.12
C ILE A 117 16.69 -8.44 -4.48
N ASP A 118 17.51 -7.83 -3.62
CA ASP A 118 18.56 -8.50 -2.87
C ASP A 118 18.01 -9.28 -1.65
N GLY A 119 16.72 -9.07 -1.36
CA GLY A 119 16.04 -9.61 -0.19
C GLY A 119 16.40 -8.87 1.09
N GLU A 120 16.87 -7.62 0.97
CA GLU A 120 17.11 -6.74 2.11
C GLU A 120 15.83 -6.03 2.48
N GLU A 121 15.59 -5.90 3.78
CA GLU A 121 14.46 -5.14 4.32
C GLU A 121 14.84 -3.66 4.43
N LEU A 122 14.00 -2.79 3.88
CA LEU A 122 14.12 -1.34 4.02
C LEU A 122 12.85 -0.82 4.68
N ILE A 123 13.02 0.05 5.67
CA ILE A 123 11.92 0.80 6.28
C ILE A 123 12.10 2.26 5.87
N LEU A 124 11.07 2.83 5.24
CA LEU A 124 10.99 4.24 4.90
C LEU A 124 9.89 4.87 5.75
N SER A 125 10.21 5.94 6.46
CA SER A 125 9.27 6.67 7.30
C SER A 125 9.13 8.13 6.87
N ARG A 126 8.03 8.76 7.29
CA ARG A 126 7.76 10.18 6.97
C ARG A 126 8.73 11.11 7.68
N GLN A 127 9.38 10.59 8.72
CA GLN A 127 10.32 11.31 9.57
C GLN A 127 11.77 11.16 9.07
N ASP A 128 12.03 10.35 8.04
CA ASP A 128 13.38 10.16 7.50
C ASP A 128 13.87 11.46 6.83
N GLU A 129 15.10 11.88 7.15
CA GLU A 129 15.73 13.03 6.49
C GLU A 129 16.14 12.67 5.04
N GLY A 130 15.75 13.48 4.05
CA GLY A 130 16.09 13.28 2.63
C GLY A 130 14.91 12.82 1.77
N LEU A 131 15.16 12.03 0.71
CA LEU A 131 14.14 11.41 -0.16
C LEU A 131 13.43 10.24 0.57
N GLY A 132 12.85 10.51 1.74
CA GLY A 132 12.11 9.54 2.55
C GLY A 132 10.66 9.39 2.08
N LEU A 133 10.21 8.12 2.03
CA LEU A 133 8.83 7.64 1.90
C LEU A 133 8.12 7.74 0.53
N PHE A 134 8.61 6.98 -0.46
CA PHE A 134 7.91 6.69 -1.72
C PHE A 134 7.87 5.18 -2.10
N GLY A 135 7.55 4.23 -1.20
CA GLY A 135 7.30 2.85 -1.65
C GLY A 135 7.15 1.73 -0.60
N VAL A 136 6.17 0.84 -0.87
CA VAL A 136 5.71 -0.54 -0.48
C VAL A 136 6.10 -1.42 0.75
N ASP A 137 5.10 -1.95 1.49
CA ASP A 137 4.91 -3.33 2.07
C ASP A 137 4.61 -3.60 3.58
N GLU A 138 4.66 -2.64 4.50
CA GLU A 138 3.95 -2.72 5.80
C GLU A 138 3.78 -1.31 6.36
N TRP A 139 2.56 -0.92 6.71
CA TRP A 139 2.21 0.52 6.74
C TRP A 139 1.90 1.05 8.12
N LEU A 140 2.15 2.32 8.37
CA LEU A 140 1.37 3.12 9.30
C LEU A 140 0.56 4.10 8.45
N ARG A 141 -0.76 4.23 8.64
CA ARG A 141 -1.62 5.12 7.83
C ARG A 141 -2.52 5.99 8.66
N ARG A 142 -2.66 7.26 8.30
CA ARG A 142 -3.54 8.20 8.98
C ARG A 142 -4.99 8.11 8.46
N PHE A 143 -5.97 8.05 9.35
CA PHE A 143 -7.40 8.09 9.02
C PHE A 143 -7.92 9.52 8.93
N ALA A 144 -8.93 9.73 8.09
CA ALA A 144 -9.68 10.98 8.05
C ALA A 144 -10.98 10.82 8.86
N GLY A 145 -11.28 11.83 9.67
CA GLY A 145 -12.29 11.83 10.72
C GLY A 145 -11.69 12.55 11.92
N TYR A 146 -12.34 13.57 12.47
CA TYR A 146 -11.82 14.29 13.63
C TYR A 146 -11.71 13.30 14.80
N CYS A 147 -10.49 12.86 15.09
CA CYS A 147 -10.10 12.37 16.41
C CYS A 147 -10.15 13.62 17.33
N ASP A 148 -11.30 13.93 17.92
CA ASP A 148 -11.41 14.98 18.96
C ASP A 148 -10.58 14.60 20.20
#